data_AF-A0A345HE62-F1
#
_entry.id   AF-A0A345HE62-F1
#
_cell.length_a   1.000
_cell.length_b   1.000
_cell.length_c   1.000
_cell.angle_alpha   90.00
_cell.angle_beta   90.00
_cell.angle_gamma   90.00
#
_symmetry.space_group_name_H-M   'P 1'
#
loop_
_entity.id
_entity.type
_entity.pdbx_description
1 polymer ?
#
loop_
_entity_poly.entity_id
_entity_poly.type
_entity_poly.pdbx_seq_one_letter_code
_entity_poly.pdbx_strand_id
1 'polypeptide(L)'
;MKTLRLTFTNTFKQHYALLYLALFCTALLLVRAKLTHSMFYSFLIWNLFLAYLPLLVSLLMINNVKLMEKRIYYYPLLLCWLLLLPNAPYIITDFIHLKKVSTVPIWYDVLLLISFSTGGILAGLASMKHIFSIITIKTNPLVAWFSIAITCFLSGFGIYLGRFLRYNSWDVLSKPLTLTNDVLQSFTSTTPLGITLGFGCFLLLLFHLYYTADK
;
A
#
# COMPACT_ATOMS: atom_id res chain seq x y z
N MET A 1 2.54 -1.54 -28.48
CA MET A 1 1.22 -2.22 -28.40
C MET A 1 1.33 -3.72 -28.09
N LYS A 2 2.17 -4.53 -28.76
CA LYS A 2 2.36 -5.96 -28.40
C LYS A 2 2.89 -6.19 -26.97
N THR A 3 3.74 -5.30 -26.46
CA THR A 3 4.26 -5.31 -25.08
C THR A 3 3.19 -5.10 -24.01
N LEU A 4 2.13 -4.34 -24.31
CA LEU A 4 0.98 -4.14 -23.40
C LEU A 4 0.07 -5.36 -23.33
N ARG A 5 0.10 -6.24 -24.34
CA ARG A 5 -0.76 -7.42 -24.43
C ARG A 5 -0.18 -8.62 -23.65
N LEU A 6 1.15 -8.72 -23.57
CA LEU A 6 1.86 -9.74 -22.77
C LEU A 6 1.81 -9.46 -21.27
N THR A 7 1.81 -8.19 -20.85
CA THR A 7 1.52 -7.81 -19.45
C THR A 7 0.09 -8.20 -19.04
N PHE A 8 -0.86 -8.22 -19.97
CA PHE A 8 -2.27 -8.47 -19.71
C PHE A 8 -2.62 -9.92 -19.29
N THR A 9 -1.84 -10.93 -19.69
CA THR A 9 -2.10 -12.34 -19.31
C THR A 9 -1.51 -12.70 -17.95
N ASN A 10 -0.40 -12.06 -17.55
CA ASN A 10 0.19 -12.25 -16.22
C ASN A 10 -0.55 -11.46 -15.13
N THR A 11 -1.21 -10.34 -15.48
CA THR A 11 -2.05 -9.62 -14.51
C THR A 11 -3.18 -10.51 -14.00
N PHE A 12 -3.93 -11.21 -14.84
CA PHE A 12 -5.06 -12.04 -14.36
C PHE A 12 -4.67 -13.05 -13.28
N LYS A 13 -3.56 -13.78 -13.46
CA LYS A 13 -3.07 -14.75 -12.45
C LYS A 13 -2.73 -14.08 -11.11
N GLN A 14 -2.09 -12.91 -11.15
CA GLN A 14 -1.76 -12.13 -9.95
C GLN A 14 -3.03 -11.64 -9.23
N HIS A 15 -4.07 -11.23 -9.96
CA HIS A 15 -5.34 -10.79 -9.36
C HIS A 15 -6.10 -11.95 -8.69
N TYR A 16 -6.11 -13.14 -9.30
CA TYR A 16 -6.69 -14.33 -8.66
C TYR A 16 -5.93 -14.73 -7.40
N ALA A 17 -4.59 -14.66 -7.40
CA ALA A 17 -3.78 -14.94 -6.22
C ALA A 17 -4.10 -13.98 -5.05
N LEU A 18 -4.25 -12.68 -5.35
CA LEU A 18 -4.67 -11.68 -4.35
C LEU A 18 -6.08 -11.95 -3.81
N LEU A 19 -7.01 -12.39 -4.68
CA LEU A 19 -8.36 -12.77 -4.27
C LEU A 19 -8.35 -14.00 -3.36
N TYR A 20 -7.59 -15.04 -3.69
CA TYR A 20 -7.43 -16.21 -2.82
C TYR A 20 -6.82 -15.85 -1.47
N LEU A 21 -5.82 -14.96 -1.45
CA LEU A 21 -5.21 -14.48 -0.22
C LEU A 21 -6.20 -13.67 0.62
N ALA A 22 -7.02 -12.81 -0.01
CA ALA A 22 -8.07 -12.08 0.68
C ALA A 22 -9.12 -13.02 1.30
N LEU A 23 -9.54 -14.07 0.57
CA LEU A 23 -10.44 -15.10 1.11
C LEU A 23 -9.81 -15.88 2.27
N PHE A 24 -8.52 -16.19 2.19
CA PHE A 24 -7.80 -16.81 3.29
C PHE A 24 -7.74 -15.91 4.53
N CYS A 25 -7.44 -14.62 4.35
CA CYS A 25 -7.44 -13.61 5.41
C CYS A 25 -8.82 -13.50 6.09
N THR A 26 -9.90 -13.43 5.32
CA THR A 26 -11.26 -13.34 5.88
C THR A 26 -11.65 -14.61 6.62
N ALA A 27 -11.30 -15.79 6.09
CA ALA A 27 -11.53 -17.06 6.77
C ALA A 27 -10.80 -17.13 8.13
N LEU A 28 -9.51 -16.77 8.18
CA LEU A 28 -8.74 -16.72 9.43
C LEU A 28 -9.37 -15.77 10.45
N LEU A 29 -9.82 -14.60 10.01
CA LEU A 29 -10.46 -13.62 10.88
C LEU A 29 -11.79 -14.14 11.45
N LEU A 30 -12.63 -14.77 10.62
CA LEU A 30 -13.91 -15.33 11.04
C LEU A 30 -13.73 -16.47 12.05
N VAL A 31 -12.77 -17.38 11.81
CA VAL A 31 -12.43 -18.45 12.76
C VAL A 31 -11.99 -17.86 14.10
N ARG A 32 -11.11 -16.85 14.08
CA ARG A 32 -10.69 -16.17 15.31
C ARG A 32 -11.84 -15.49 16.04
N ALA A 33 -12.70 -14.78 15.31
CA ALA A 33 -13.85 -14.09 15.88
C ALA A 33 -14.81 -15.08 16.55
N LYS A 34 -15.01 -16.26 15.95
CA LYS A 34 -15.81 -17.35 16.51
C LYS A 34 -15.20 -17.92 17.79
N LEU A 35 -13.88 -18.14 17.82
CA LEU A 35 -13.18 -18.72 18.99
C LEU A 35 -13.05 -17.75 20.17
N THR A 36 -12.84 -16.46 19.89
CA THR A 36 -12.61 -15.43 20.92
C THR A 36 -13.87 -14.71 21.34
N HIS A 37 -14.99 -14.90 20.62
CA HIS A 37 -16.20 -14.08 20.71
C HIS A 37 -15.91 -12.57 20.63
N SER A 38 -14.84 -12.19 19.92
CA SER A 38 -14.34 -10.83 19.85
C SER A 38 -14.08 -10.40 18.42
N MET A 39 -14.61 -9.22 18.07
CA MET A 39 -14.40 -8.57 16.78
C MET A 39 -13.18 -7.65 16.77
N PHE A 40 -12.24 -7.80 17.71
CA PHE A 40 -11.12 -6.88 17.90
C PHE A 40 -10.30 -6.62 16.62
N TYR A 41 -10.02 -7.64 15.82
CA TYR A 41 -9.25 -7.51 14.57
C TYR A 41 -10.11 -7.17 13.33
N SER A 42 -11.39 -6.81 13.49
CA SER A 42 -12.25 -6.47 12.34
C SER A 42 -11.73 -5.27 11.53
N PHE A 43 -10.98 -4.36 12.16
CA PHE A 43 -10.33 -3.23 11.49
C PHE A 43 -9.32 -3.68 10.42
N LEU A 44 -8.79 -4.90 10.48
CA LEU A 44 -7.89 -5.43 9.45
C LEU A 44 -8.59 -5.54 8.09
N ILE A 45 -9.90 -5.78 8.05
CA ILE A 45 -10.68 -5.76 6.81
C ILE A 45 -10.66 -4.36 6.19
N TRP A 46 -10.87 -3.34 7.02
CA TRP A 46 -10.84 -1.95 6.57
C TRP A 46 -9.44 -1.55 6.08
N ASN A 47 -8.40 -1.92 6.81
CA ASN A 47 -7.02 -1.66 6.41
C ASN A 47 -6.66 -2.38 5.10
N LEU A 48 -7.10 -3.64 4.93
CA LEU A 48 -6.91 -4.38 3.69
C LEU A 48 -7.64 -3.73 2.52
N PHE A 49 -8.88 -3.27 2.73
CA PHE A 49 -9.63 -2.54 1.73
C PHE A 49 -8.87 -1.29 1.28
N LEU A 50 -8.39 -0.47 2.22
CA LEU A 50 -7.60 0.73 1.92
C LEU A 50 -6.30 0.40 1.18
N ALA A 51 -5.63 -0.69 1.55
CA ALA A 51 -4.41 -1.16 0.88
C ALA A 51 -4.61 -1.59 -0.58
N TYR A 52 -5.83 -1.96 -0.97
CA TYR A 52 -6.17 -2.32 -2.35
C TYR A 52 -6.52 -1.12 -3.22
N LEU A 53 -6.86 0.04 -2.64
CA LEU A 53 -7.22 1.24 -3.41
C LEU A 53 -6.10 1.72 -4.37
N PRO A 54 -4.81 1.76 -4.00
CA PRO A 54 -3.72 2.10 -4.92
C PRO A 54 -3.70 1.17 -6.14
N LEU A 55 -3.93 -0.14 -5.93
CA LEU A 55 -4.00 -1.10 -7.01
C LEU A 55 -5.15 -0.78 -7.97
N LEU A 56 -6.35 -0.51 -7.46
CA LEU A 56 -7.51 -0.12 -8.28
C LEU A 56 -7.23 1.12 -9.13
N VAL A 57 -6.66 2.18 -8.53
CA VAL A 57 -6.31 3.42 -9.26
C VAL A 57 -5.29 3.12 -10.37
N SER A 58 -4.25 2.36 -10.05
CA SER A 58 -3.20 2.01 -11.03
C SER A 58 -3.73 1.15 -12.18
N LEU A 59 -4.69 0.27 -11.91
CA LEU A 59 -5.36 -0.56 -12.93
C LEU A 59 -6.24 0.28 -13.86
N LEU A 60 -6.98 1.24 -13.30
CA LEU A 60 -7.76 2.18 -14.10
C LEU A 60 -6.86 2.98 -15.05
N MET A 61 -5.68 3.39 -14.60
CA MET A 61 -4.71 4.10 -15.44
C MET A 61 -4.14 3.20 -16.52
N ILE A 62 -3.61 2.02 -16.18
CA ILE A 62 -2.89 1.17 -17.14
C ILE A 62 -3.81 0.56 -18.21
N ASN A 63 -5.09 0.36 -17.91
CA ASN A 63 -6.07 -0.19 -18.86
C ASN A 63 -6.70 0.87 -19.76
N ASN A 64 -6.57 2.16 -19.43
CA ASN A 64 -7.22 3.24 -20.16
C ASN A 64 -6.21 4.25 -20.70
N VAL A 65 -5.77 4.06 -21.94
CA VAL A 65 -4.79 4.92 -22.63
C VAL A 65 -5.17 6.41 -22.59
N LYS A 66 -6.46 6.74 -22.73
CA LYS A 66 -6.96 8.13 -22.66
C LYS A 66 -6.66 8.81 -21.32
N LEU A 67 -6.73 8.07 -20.20
CA LEU A 67 -6.40 8.59 -18.87
C LEU A 67 -4.90 8.84 -18.72
N MET A 68 -4.08 8.04 -19.41
CA MET A 68 -2.64 8.21 -19.43
C MET A 68 -2.19 9.38 -20.31
N GLU A 69 -2.82 9.60 -21.47
CA GLU A 69 -2.39 10.64 -22.42
C GLU A 69 -2.77 12.05 -21.97
N LYS A 70 -4.01 12.24 -21.51
CA LYS A 70 -4.52 13.56 -21.15
C LYS A 70 -4.02 14.00 -19.77
N ARG A 71 -3.24 15.08 -19.74
CA ARG A 71 -2.65 15.65 -18.50
C ARG A 71 -3.67 15.91 -17.39
N ILE A 72 -4.89 16.34 -17.77
CA ILE A 72 -5.97 16.64 -16.82
C ILE A 72 -6.45 15.41 -16.03
N TYR A 73 -6.28 14.19 -16.56
CA TYR A 73 -6.61 12.97 -15.84
C TYR A 73 -5.37 12.32 -15.21
N TYR A 74 -4.24 12.37 -15.92
CA TYR A 74 -3.01 11.72 -15.50
C TYR A 74 -2.49 12.22 -14.14
N TYR A 75 -2.32 13.54 -13.97
CA TYR A 75 -1.72 14.08 -12.75
C TYR A 75 -2.61 13.92 -11.52
N PRO A 76 -3.94 14.17 -11.59
CA PRO A 76 -4.82 13.92 -10.45
C PRO A 76 -4.88 12.45 -10.04
N LEU A 77 -4.91 11.50 -11.00
CA LEU A 77 -4.90 10.08 -10.69
C LEU A 77 -3.56 9.64 -10.08
N LEU A 78 -2.44 10.17 -10.56
CA LEU A 78 -1.12 9.91 -10.00
C LEU A 78 -1.00 10.43 -8.56
N LEU A 79 -1.52 11.63 -8.30
CA LEU A 79 -1.56 12.21 -6.95
C LEU A 79 -2.49 11.40 -6.03
N CYS A 80 -3.67 11.02 -6.50
CA CYS A 80 -4.60 10.16 -5.77
C CYS A 80 -3.95 8.82 -5.41
N TRP A 81 -3.28 8.18 -6.37
CA TRP A 81 -2.53 6.96 -6.14
C TRP A 81 -1.44 7.15 -5.07
N LEU A 82 -0.66 8.24 -5.16
CA LEU A 82 0.40 8.54 -4.21
C LEU A 82 -0.11 8.73 -2.78
N LEU A 83 -1.25 9.41 -2.60
CA LEU A 83 -1.88 9.63 -1.30
C LEU A 83 -2.47 8.35 -0.68
N LEU A 84 -2.88 7.39 -1.52
CA LEU A 84 -3.44 6.13 -1.10
C LEU A 84 -2.36 5.07 -0.83
N LEU A 85 -1.21 5.15 -1.51
CA LEU A 85 -0.14 4.15 -1.43
C LEU A 85 0.32 3.81 -0.01
N PRO A 86 0.48 4.77 0.94
CA PRO A 86 0.94 4.47 2.29
C PRO A 86 0.09 3.41 3.00
N ASN A 87 -1.20 3.30 2.68
CA ASN A 87 -2.11 2.34 3.32
C ASN A 87 -1.70 0.87 3.07
N ALA A 88 -1.00 0.57 1.96
CA ALA A 88 -0.55 -0.78 1.65
C ALA A 88 0.54 -1.29 2.62
N PRO A 89 1.72 -0.64 2.72
CA PRO A 89 2.72 -1.01 3.72
C PRO A 89 2.32 -0.66 5.16
N TYR A 90 1.34 0.24 5.37
CA TYR A 90 0.85 0.58 6.70
C TYR A 90 0.34 -0.62 7.49
N ILE A 91 -0.27 -1.63 6.83
CA ILE A 91 -0.81 -2.81 7.52
C ILE A 91 0.25 -3.53 8.36
N ILE A 92 1.53 -3.48 7.97
CA ILE A 92 2.64 -4.05 8.75
C ILE A 92 2.69 -3.47 10.17
N THR A 93 2.29 -2.22 10.35
CA THR A 93 2.28 -1.58 11.67
C THR A 93 1.17 -2.11 12.60
N ASP A 94 0.20 -2.89 12.08
CA ASP A 94 -0.84 -3.53 12.90
C ASP A 94 -0.29 -4.64 13.82
N PHE A 95 0.95 -5.10 13.59
CA PHE A 95 1.64 -6.02 14.51
C PHE A 95 1.83 -5.46 15.93
N ILE A 96 1.72 -4.14 16.11
CA ILE A 96 1.71 -3.50 17.44
C ILE A 96 0.58 -4.07 18.33
N HIS A 97 -0.51 -4.55 17.72
CA HIS A 97 -1.66 -5.13 18.44
C HIS A 97 -1.45 -6.55 18.97
N LEU A 98 -0.35 -7.22 18.58
CA LEU A 98 -0.03 -8.59 19.00
C LEU A 98 0.18 -8.73 20.52
N LYS A 99 0.54 -7.63 21.20
CA LYS A 99 0.81 -7.61 22.66
C LYS A 99 -0.43 -7.82 23.54
N LYS A 100 -1.62 -7.92 22.96
CA LYS A 100 -2.87 -8.04 23.72
C LYS A 100 -3.11 -9.50 24.12
N VAL A 101 -3.22 -9.75 25.42
CA VAL A 101 -3.55 -11.09 25.95
C VAL A 101 -4.86 -11.56 25.30
N SER A 102 -4.80 -12.69 24.61
CA SER A 102 -5.96 -13.31 23.95
C SER A 102 -6.04 -14.78 24.34
N THR A 103 -7.24 -15.35 24.26
CA THR A 103 -7.48 -16.78 24.54
C THR A 103 -6.97 -17.70 23.43
N VAL A 104 -6.60 -17.14 22.28
CA VAL A 104 -6.09 -17.87 21.12
C VAL A 104 -4.55 -17.90 21.17
N PRO A 105 -3.91 -19.01 20.77
CA PRO A 105 -2.46 -19.07 20.69
C PRO A 105 -1.86 -17.94 19.84
N ILE A 106 -0.75 -17.36 20.30
CA ILE A 106 -0.10 -16.20 19.66
C ILE A 106 0.26 -16.48 18.20
N TRP A 107 0.66 -17.71 17.86
CA TRP A 107 1.01 -18.09 16.48
C TRP A 107 -0.14 -17.86 15.49
N TYR A 108 -1.39 -17.97 15.95
CA TYR A 108 -2.56 -17.75 15.11
C TYR A 108 -2.71 -16.26 14.79
N ASP A 109 -2.56 -15.38 15.80
CA ASP A 109 -2.63 -13.93 15.62
C ASP A 109 -1.45 -13.44 14.75
N VAL A 110 -0.27 -14.05 14.87
CA VAL A 110 0.85 -13.82 13.96
C VAL A 110 0.51 -14.23 12.53
N LEU A 111 -0.03 -15.43 12.31
CA LEU A 111 -0.43 -15.91 10.98
C LEU A 111 -1.49 -14.99 10.35
N LEU A 112 -2.48 -14.57 11.13
CA LEU A 112 -3.50 -13.60 10.71
C LEU A 112 -2.85 -12.30 10.24
N LEU A 113 -2.03 -11.67 11.08
CA LEU A 113 -1.39 -10.38 10.77
C LEU A 113 -0.42 -10.47 9.59
N ILE A 114 0.37 -11.55 9.49
CA ILE A 114 1.24 -11.79 8.33
C ILE A 114 0.40 -11.90 7.07
N SER A 115 -0.68 -12.68 7.07
CA SER A 115 -1.51 -12.90 5.89
C SER A 115 -2.12 -11.59 5.37
N PHE A 116 -2.68 -10.77 6.27
CA PHE A 116 -3.20 -9.45 5.93
C PHE A 116 -2.11 -8.51 5.41
N SER A 117 -0.96 -8.48 6.06
CA SER A 117 0.18 -7.64 5.67
C SER A 117 0.73 -8.04 4.30
N THR A 118 0.89 -9.34 4.05
CA THR A 118 1.31 -9.87 2.73
C THR A 118 0.31 -9.46 1.65
N GLY A 119 -1.00 -9.55 1.92
CA GLY A 119 -2.03 -9.13 0.98
C GLY A 119 -1.95 -7.64 0.64
N GLY A 120 -1.78 -6.78 1.64
CA GLY A 120 -1.62 -5.34 1.43
C GLY A 120 -0.33 -4.99 0.68
N ILE A 121 0.81 -5.56 1.09
CA ILE A 121 2.11 -5.31 0.46
C ILE A 121 2.09 -5.74 -1.01
N LEU A 122 1.63 -6.96 -1.32
CA LEU A 122 1.60 -7.45 -2.70
C LEU A 122 0.70 -6.59 -3.60
N ALA A 123 -0.46 -6.15 -3.09
CA ALA A 123 -1.31 -5.20 -3.82
C ALA A 123 -0.60 -3.85 -4.06
N GLY A 124 0.08 -3.33 -3.04
CA GLY A 124 0.89 -2.11 -3.14
C GLY A 124 2.01 -2.23 -4.18
N LEU A 125 2.79 -3.31 -4.14
CA LEU A 125 3.89 -3.57 -5.08
C LEU A 125 3.41 -3.73 -6.52
N ALA A 126 2.30 -4.46 -6.73
CA ALA A 126 1.66 -4.57 -8.04
C ALA A 126 1.24 -3.19 -8.57
N SER A 127 0.66 -2.34 -7.70
CA SER A 127 0.28 -0.97 -8.08
C SER A 127 1.50 -0.10 -8.46
N MET A 128 2.59 -0.20 -7.70
CA MET A 128 3.85 0.50 -7.99
C MET A 128 4.44 0.05 -9.32
N LYS A 129 4.34 -1.24 -9.66
CA LYS A 129 4.83 -1.77 -10.94
C LYS A 129 4.04 -1.20 -12.13
N HIS A 130 2.73 -1.05 -12.00
CA HIS A 130 1.92 -0.39 -13.01
C HIS A 130 2.37 1.06 -13.22
N ILE A 131 2.52 1.84 -12.15
CA ILE A 131 2.97 3.23 -12.22
C ILE A 131 4.41 3.33 -12.78
N PHE A 132 5.31 2.46 -12.36
CA PHE A 132 6.67 2.38 -12.90
C PHE A 132 6.65 2.16 -14.41
N SER A 133 5.81 1.24 -14.90
CA SER A 133 5.66 0.95 -16.32
C SER A 133 5.08 2.15 -17.09
N ILE A 134 4.06 2.81 -16.53
CA ILE A 134 3.45 4.02 -17.08
C ILE A 134 4.49 5.15 -17.21
N ILE A 135 5.26 5.42 -16.16
CA ILE A 135 6.30 6.47 -16.18
C ILE A 135 7.39 6.09 -17.19
N THR A 136 7.84 4.85 -17.19
CA THR A 136 8.87 4.36 -18.13
C THR A 136 8.47 4.57 -19.60
N ILE A 137 7.19 4.33 -19.94
CA ILE A 137 6.66 4.54 -21.30
C ILE A 137 6.62 6.02 -21.66
N LYS A 138 6.25 6.90 -20.70
CA LYS A 138 6.08 8.34 -20.96
C LYS A 138 7.39 9.13 -20.92
N THR A 139 8.39 8.63 -20.19
CA THR A 139 9.68 9.29 -20.02
C THR A 139 10.82 8.32 -20.32
N ASN A 140 11.43 7.73 -19.30
CA ASN A 140 12.49 6.75 -19.41
C ASN A 140 12.63 5.95 -18.09
N PRO A 141 13.35 4.81 -18.10
CA PRO A 141 13.51 3.96 -16.92
C PRO A 141 14.18 4.66 -15.73
N LEU A 142 15.14 5.57 -15.97
CA LEU A 142 15.85 6.28 -14.89
C LEU A 142 14.91 7.18 -14.09
N VAL A 143 14.06 7.94 -14.79
CA VAL A 143 13.03 8.80 -14.18
C VAL A 143 12.01 7.95 -13.44
N ALA A 144 11.63 6.78 -13.97
CA ALA A 144 10.71 5.87 -13.31
C ALA A 144 11.28 5.34 -11.99
N TRP A 145 12.55 4.90 -11.97
CA TRP A 145 13.22 4.45 -10.74
C TRP A 145 13.34 5.57 -9.71
N PHE A 146 13.75 6.77 -10.14
CA PHE A 146 13.86 7.92 -9.25
C PHE A 146 12.49 8.29 -8.66
N SER A 147 11.44 8.26 -9.48
CA SER A 147 10.07 8.53 -9.05
C SER A 147 9.60 7.50 -8.00
N ILE A 148 9.84 6.20 -8.24
CA ILE A 148 9.51 5.14 -7.27
C ILE A 148 10.30 5.31 -5.97
N ALA A 149 11.59 5.64 -6.05
CA ALA A 149 12.41 5.88 -4.85
C ALA A 149 11.81 7.01 -3.99
N ILE A 150 11.48 8.15 -4.59
CA ILE A 150 10.81 9.27 -3.89
C ILE A 150 9.49 8.79 -3.29
N THR A 151 8.67 8.08 -4.07
CA THR A 151 7.38 7.56 -3.61
C THR A 151 7.53 6.62 -2.41
N CYS A 152 8.57 5.78 -2.36
CA CYS A 152 8.81 4.91 -1.21
C CYS A 152 9.05 5.69 0.08
N PHE A 153 9.87 6.75 0.04
CA PHE A 153 10.12 7.59 1.21
C PHE A 153 8.89 8.40 1.59
N LEU A 154 8.16 8.97 0.63
CA LEU A 154 6.87 9.63 0.90
C LEU A 154 5.87 8.65 1.54
N SER A 155 5.86 7.40 1.09
CA SER A 155 5.03 6.34 1.68
C SER A 155 5.45 6.03 3.12
N GLY A 156 6.76 5.96 3.41
CA GLY A 156 7.27 5.80 4.76
C GLY A 156 6.83 6.94 5.69
N PHE A 157 6.87 8.18 5.22
CA PHE A 157 6.35 9.34 5.96
C PHE A 157 4.82 9.27 6.13
N GLY A 158 4.09 8.85 5.10
CA GLY A 158 2.64 8.63 5.17
C GLY A 158 2.24 7.59 6.23
N ILE A 159 3.03 6.53 6.42
CA ILE A 159 2.82 5.56 7.51
C ILE A 159 2.93 6.25 8.87
N TYR A 160 3.90 7.15 9.05
CA TYR A 160 4.02 7.92 10.29
C TYR A 160 2.78 8.79 10.54
N LEU A 161 2.34 9.55 9.53
CA LEU A 161 1.13 10.38 9.63
C LEU A 161 -0.10 9.54 10.00
N GLY A 162 -0.26 8.37 9.37
CA GLY A 162 -1.37 7.47 9.67
C GLY A 162 -1.29 6.84 11.06
N ARG A 163 -0.12 6.34 11.47
CA ARG A 163 -0.03 5.49 12.67
C ARG A 163 0.07 6.31 13.95
N PHE A 164 0.80 7.42 13.89
CA PHE A 164 1.12 8.23 15.06
C PHE A 164 0.18 9.44 15.18
N LEU A 165 -0.05 10.14 14.07
CA LEU A 165 -0.95 11.31 14.05
C LEU A 165 -2.41 10.95 13.72
N ARG A 166 -2.68 9.68 13.34
CA ARG A 166 -4.02 9.15 13.06
C ARG A 166 -4.74 9.85 11.90
N TYR A 167 -3.98 10.35 10.94
CA TYR A 167 -4.51 10.92 9.70
C TYR A 167 -4.87 9.84 8.69
N ASN A 168 -5.97 10.02 7.98
CA ASN A 168 -6.34 9.22 6.81
C ASN A 168 -6.03 9.97 5.51
N SER A 169 -5.99 9.25 4.38
CA SER A 169 -5.72 9.85 3.06
C SER A 169 -6.69 10.96 2.66
N TRP A 170 -7.93 10.94 3.17
CA TRP A 170 -8.94 11.99 2.91
C TRP A 170 -8.82 13.21 3.82
N ASP A 171 -7.99 13.18 4.87
CA ASP A 171 -7.83 14.32 5.78
C ASP A 171 -7.08 15.50 5.16
N VAL A 172 -6.38 15.26 4.06
CA VAL A 172 -5.82 16.32 3.20
C VAL A 172 -6.92 17.26 2.70
N LEU A 173 -8.14 16.76 2.49
CA LEU A 173 -9.28 17.56 2.05
C LEU A 173 -10.11 18.09 3.22
N SER A 174 -10.27 17.30 4.29
CA SER A 174 -11.14 17.66 5.41
C SER A 174 -10.49 18.64 6.39
N LYS A 175 -9.16 18.57 6.58
CA LYS A 175 -8.40 19.31 7.60
C LYS A 175 -7.02 19.77 7.09
N PRO A 176 -6.94 20.55 6.01
CA PRO A 176 -5.66 20.90 5.38
C PRO A 176 -4.73 21.70 6.31
N LEU A 177 -5.25 22.69 7.05
CA LEU A 177 -4.43 23.58 7.88
C LEU A 177 -3.79 22.87 9.09
N THR A 178 -4.54 22.00 9.76
CA THR A 178 -4.00 21.25 10.91
C THR A 178 -2.96 20.25 10.43
N LEU A 179 -3.23 19.55 9.31
CA LEU A 179 -2.30 18.61 8.71
C LEU A 179 -0.99 19.29 8.32
N THR A 180 -1.04 20.48 7.71
CA THR A 180 0.19 21.20 7.35
C THR A 180 1.02 21.60 8.56
N ASN A 181 0.39 22.05 9.65
CA ASN A 181 1.09 22.41 10.87
C ASN A 181 1.77 21.19 11.51
N ASP A 182 1.07 20.06 11.58
CA ASP A 182 1.60 18.83 12.16
C ASP A 182 2.74 18.24 11.32
N VAL A 183 2.66 18.35 9.99
CA VAL A 183 3.74 17.96 9.07
C VAL A 183 4.98 18.82 9.34
N LEU A 184 4.83 20.14 9.45
CA LEU A 184 5.94 21.05 9.73
C LEU A 184 6.58 20.74 11.09
N GLN A 185 5.76 20.52 12.12
CA GLN A 185 6.25 20.18 13.45
C GLN A 185 6.98 18.83 13.47
N SER A 186 6.56 17.88 12.64
CA SER A 186 7.15 16.54 12.58
C SER A 186 8.62 16.55 12.15
N PHE A 187 9.09 17.57 11.41
CA PHE A 187 10.51 17.71 11.06
C PHE A 187 11.42 18.04 12.25
N THR A 188 10.86 18.44 13.40
CA THR A 188 11.63 18.71 14.62
C THR A 188 11.95 17.45 15.44
N SER A 189 11.34 16.31 15.07
CA SER A 189 11.43 15.04 15.79
C SER A 189 12.26 14.01 15.02
N THR A 190 12.96 13.14 15.73
CA THR A 190 13.75 12.04 15.15
C THR A 190 12.91 10.82 14.79
N THR A 191 11.76 10.63 15.45
CA THR A 191 10.87 9.48 15.23
C THR A 191 10.30 9.42 13.80
N PRO A 192 9.75 10.50 13.22
CA PRO A 192 9.24 10.50 11.85
C PRO A 192 10.33 10.16 10.85
N LEU A 193 11.55 10.66 11.07
CA LEU A 193 12.70 10.40 10.23
C LEU A 193 13.09 8.92 10.25
N GLY A 194 13.16 8.29 11.43
CA GLY A 194 13.45 6.87 11.55
C GLY A 194 12.42 5.98 10.85
N ILE A 195 11.13 6.29 11.00
CA ILE A 195 10.03 5.56 10.32
C ILE A 195 10.10 5.77 8.80
N THR A 196 10.30 7.01 8.36
CA THR A 196 10.38 7.37 6.93
C THR A 196 11.51 6.65 6.24
N LEU A 197 12.72 6.67 6.83
CA LEU A 197 13.88 5.98 6.28
C LEU A 197 13.72 4.47 6.37
N GLY A 198 13.28 3.94 7.52
CA GLY A 198 13.11 2.50 7.72
C GLY A 198 12.12 1.88 6.75
N PHE A 199 10.87 2.37 6.76
CA PHE A 199 9.83 1.86 5.85
C PHE A 199 10.08 2.25 4.40
N GLY A 200 10.65 3.43 4.13
CA GLY A 200 11.00 3.86 2.77
C GLY A 200 12.05 2.95 2.13
N CYS A 201 13.15 2.68 2.83
CA CYS A 201 14.17 1.73 2.38
C CYS A 201 13.61 0.32 2.23
N PHE A 202 12.83 -0.14 3.21
CA PHE A 202 12.20 -1.46 3.15
C PHE A 202 11.28 -1.62 1.93
N LEU A 203 10.41 -0.64 1.67
CA LEU A 203 9.50 -0.67 0.51
C LEU A 203 10.26 -0.60 -0.82
N LEU A 204 11.33 0.19 -0.88
CA LEU A 204 12.19 0.26 -2.07
C LEU A 204 12.88 -1.07 -2.36
N LEU A 205 13.41 -1.75 -1.34
CA LEU A 205 14.01 -3.09 -1.47
C LEU A 205 12.98 -4.11 -1.91
N LEU A 206 11.79 -4.14 -1.28
CA LEU A 206 10.70 -5.02 -1.69
C LEU A 206 10.28 -4.79 -3.14
N PHE A 207 10.18 -3.53 -3.57
CA PHE A 207 9.86 -3.21 -4.96
C PHE A 207 10.94 -3.68 -5.93
N HIS A 208 12.22 -3.49 -5.58
CA HIS A 208 13.32 -3.97 -6.40
C HIS A 208 13.29 -5.50 -6.57
N LEU A 209 13.08 -6.25 -5.48
CA LEU A 209 12.93 -7.71 -5.51
C LEU A 209 11.73 -8.14 -6.35
N TYR A 210 10.58 -7.49 -6.15
CA TYR A 210 9.36 -7.79 -6.89
C TYR A 210 9.52 -7.54 -8.39
N TYR A 211 10.14 -6.42 -8.78
CA TYR A 211 10.36 -6.07 -10.18
C TYR A 211 11.38 -6.98 -10.89
N THR A 212 12.40 -7.45 -10.17
CA THR A 212 13.43 -8.33 -10.73
C THR A 212 12.95 -9.76 -10.91
N ALA A 213 12.12 -10.29 -10.00
CA ALA A 213 11.56 -11.64 -10.08
C ALA A 213 10.61 -11.86 -11.28
N ASP A 214 10.03 -10.78 -11.81
CA ASP A 214 9.12 -10.83 -12.96
C ASP A 214 9.83 -10.71 -14.33
N LYS A 215 11.16 -10.51 -14.36
CA LYS A 215 11.97 -10.45 -15.59
C LYS A 215 12.60 -11.79 -15.91
#